data_AF-A0A0T0MD58-F1
#
_entry.id   AF-A0A0T0MD58-F1
#
_cell.length_a   1.000
_cell.length_b   1.000
_cell.length_c   1.000
_cell.angle_alpha   90.00
_cell.angle_beta   90.00
_cell.angle_gamma   90.00
#
_symmetry.space_group_name_H-M   'P 1'
#
loop_
_entity.id
_entity.type
_entity.pdbx_description
1 polymer ?
#
loop_
_entity_poly.entity_id
_entity_poly.type
_entity_poly.pdbx_seq_one_letter_code
_entity_poly.pdbx_strand_id
1 'polypeptide(L)'
;FFFDEIADAKSLIFWEAYHQNKLWLKAVINYKDWQILETNITSSAEFILKTLKNVQSLSEIKFKGTDSYNLKTNLQFPADYGLGSSSTLMNNLAEWSDIDPFNLNTISLGGSGYDIAVAKAKSAVLFQNKPQIHFEKIDFSPEFKNELIFIHLNQKQDSRAAIDLYRSKIKSQNLVDEFSNLTKNILLCDELDNFSELMMIHEQRISDFIGIPTVKSIFFEDCAKFVKSLGAWGGDFVMSAKFDGYKDYFWGRGFTTIFEWNDLID
;
A
#
# COMPACT_ATOMS: atom_id res chain seq x y z
N PHE A 1 -7.16 -0.69 -15.02
CA PHE A 1 -7.00 0.68 -15.55
C PHE A 1 -7.47 0.63 -17.01
N PHE A 2 -8.37 1.51 -17.41
CA PHE A 2 -8.84 1.60 -18.78
C PHE A 2 -8.47 2.98 -19.33
N PHE A 3 -8.07 3.02 -20.59
CA PHE A 3 -7.79 4.27 -21.29
C PHE A 3 -8.27 4.19 -22.74
N ASP A 4 -8.61 5.35 -23.28
CA ASP A 4 -8.92 5.55 -24.70
C ASP A 4 -8.42 6.95 -25.13
N GLU A 5 -7.92 7.05 -26.36
CA GLU A 5 -7.31 8.27 -26.91
C GLU A 5 -8.13 8.75 -28.10
N ILE A 6 -8.52 10.02 -28.07
CA ILE A 6 -9.38 10.65 -29.06
C ILE A 6 -8.60 11.75 -29.76
N ALA A 7 -8.35 11.58 -31.06
CA ALA A 7 -7.74 12.61 -31.90
C ALA A 7 -8.74 13.74 -32.22
N ASP A 8 -9.04 14.61 -31.25
CA ASP A 8 -10.01 15.71 -31.37
C ASP A 8 -9.39 17.11 -31.22
N ALA A 9 -8.08 17.19 -31.00
CA ALA A 9 -7.31 18.41 -30.83
C ALA A 9 -7.74 19.33 -29.67
N LYS A 10 -8.43 18.80 -28.64
CA LYS A 10 -8.91 19.60 -27.49
C LYS A 10 -8.01 19.59 -26.27
N SER A 11 -7.06 18.67 -26.17
CA SER A 11 -6.17 18.51 -25.02
C SER A 11 -6.91 18.28 -23.69
N LEU A 12 -7.96 17.45 -23.69
CA LEU A 12 -8.77 17.19 -22.51
C LEU A 12 -8.47 15.82 -21.90
N ILE A 13 -8.54 15.72 -20.57
CA ILE A 13 -8.54 14.46 -19.84
C ILE A 13 -9.89 14.33 -19.17
N PHE A 14 -10.63 13.30 -19.51
CA PHE A 14 -11.85 12.87 -18.85
C PHE A 14 -11.49 11.72 -17.92
N TRP A 15 -11.47 11.97 -16.61
CA TRP A 15 -11.12 10.99 -15.60
C TRP A 15 -12.35 10.54 -14.83
N GLU A 16 -12.57 9.22 -14.75
CA GLU A 16 -13.55 8.60 -13.86
C GLU A 16 -12.86 7.57 -12.95
N ALA A 17 -12.93 7.76 -11.63
CA ALA A 17 -12.52 6.74 -10.67
C ALA A 17 -13.75 6.18 -9.96
N TYR A 18 -13.78 4.86 -9.86
CA TYR A 18 -14.83 4.10 -9.21
C TYR A 18 -14.27 3.40 -7.97
N HIS A 19 -15.08 3.27 -6.93
CA HIS A 19 -14.84 2.38 -5.80
C HIS A 19 -15.91 1.29 -5.83
N GLN A 20 -15.49 0.05 -6.05
CA GLN A 20 -16.36 -1.12 -6.14
C GLN A 20 -17.53 -0.87 -7.11
N ASN A 21 -17.19 -0.42 -8.32
CA ASN A 21 -18.13 -0.06 -9.41
C ASN A 21 -19.03 1.16 -9.15
N LYS A 22 -18.88 1.88 -8.03
CA LYS A 22 -19.60 3.13 -7.76
C LYS A 22 -18.72 4.32 -8.11
N LEU A 23 -19.24 5.26 -8.89
CA LEU A 23 -18.50 6.47 -9.26
C LEU A 23 -18.12 7.23 -7.99
N TRP A 24 -16.82 7.48 -7.83
CA TRP A 24 -16.26 8.20 -6.70
C TRP A 24 -15.74 9.57 -7.14
N LEU A 25 -14.91 9.61 -8.20
CA LEU A 25 -14.37 10.84 -8.76
C LEU A 25 -14.74 10.94 -10.24
N LYS A 26 -15.19 12.11 -10.65
CA LYS A 26 -15.23 12.55 -12.03
C LYS A 26 -14.44 13.86 -12.12
N ALA A 27 -13.51 13.95 -13.06
CA ALA A 27 -12.76 15.17 -13.32
C ALA A 27 -12.56 15.39 -14.82
N VAL A 28 -12.62 16.65 -15.25
CA VAL A 28 -12.26 17.09 -16.59
C VAL A 28 -11.10 18.07 -16.46
N ILE A 29 -9.97 17.76 -17.07
CA ILE A 29 -8.74 18.56 -16.97
C ILE A 29 -8.30 18.97 -18.37
N ASN A 30 -8.02 20.25 -18.57
CA ASN A 30 -7.28 20.72 -19.73
C ASN A 30 -5.78 20.57 -19.43
N TYR A 31 -5.08 19.68 -20.13
CA TYR A 31 -3.65 19.45 -19.85
C TYR A 31 -2.71 20.40 -20.60
N LYS A 32 -3.25 21.30 -21.44
CA LYS A 32 -2.45 22.33 -22.12
C LYS A 32 -1.99 23.42 -21.15
N ASP A 33 -2.91 23.86 -20.27
CA ASP A 33 -2.66 24.84 -19.21
C ASP A 33 -2.75 24.24 -17.80
N TRP A 34 -3.11 22.95 -17.72
CA TRP A 34 -3.33 22.21 -16.49
C TRP A 34 -4.34 22.89 -15.57
N GLN A 35 -5.55 23.09 -16.10
CA GLN A 35 -6.71 23.58 -15.35
C GLN A 35 -7.76 22.48 -15.17
N ILE A 36 -8.34 22.40 -13.97
CA ILE A 36 -9.51 21.57 -13.70
C ILE A 36 -10.73 22.35 -14.19
N LEU A 37 -11.43 21.82 -15.19
CA LEU A 37 -12.62 22.43 -15.78
C LEU A 37 -13.90 22.00 -15.06
N GLU A 38 -13.96 20.73 -14.65
CA GLU A 38 -15.09 20.13 -13.92
C GLU A 38 -14.56 19.11 -12.93
N THR A 39 -15.13 19.05 -11.73
CA THR A 39 -14.90 17.94 -10.79
C THR A 39 -16.02 17.85 -9.77
N ASN A 40 -16.29 16.65 -9.26
CA ASN A 40 -17.15 16.45 -8.09
C ASN A 40 -16.37 16.48 -6.77
N ILE A 41 -15.04 16.31 -6.79
CA ILE A 41 -14.16 16.34 -5.61
C ILE A 41 -12.86 17.08 -5.95
N THR A 42 -12.75 18.33 -5.48
CA THR A 42 -11.63 19.22 -5.82
C THR A 42 -10.27 18.68 -5.40
N SER A 43 -10.11 18.28 -4.14
CA SER A 43 -8.82 17.81 -3.61
C SER A 43 -8.27 16.58 -4.32
N SER A 44 -9.15 15.64 -4.68
CA SER A 44 -8.78 14.45 -5.46
C SER A 44 -8.42 14.81 -6.90
N ALA A 45 -9.14 15.72 -7.53
CA ALA A 45 -8.80 16.20 -8.87
C ALA A 45 -7.47 16.97 -8.90
N GLU A 46 -7.16 17.78 -7.88
CA GLU A 46 -5.87 18.46 -7.72
C GLU A 46 -4.71 17.48 -7.59
N PHE A 47 -4.91 16.41 -6.81
CA PHE A 47 -3.93 15.33 -6.72
C PHE A 47 -3.69 14.67 -8.08
N ILE A 48 -4.76 14.26 -8.78
CA ILE A 48 -4.67 13.66 -10.12
C ILE A 48 -3.97 14.60 -11.10
N LEU A 49 -4.33 15.89 -11.10
CA LEU A 49 -3.70 16.90 -11.94
C LEU A 49 -2.19 16.98 -11.69
N LYS A 50 -1.78 17.05 -10.42
CA LYS A 50 -0.36 17.08 -10.05
C LYS A 50 0.37 15.81 -10.51
N THR A 51 -0.23 14.64 -10.34
CA THR A 51 0.35 13.38 -10.82
C THR A 51 0.46 13.35 -12.34
N LEU A 52 -0.56 13.78 -13.08
CA LEU A 52 -0.54 13.76 -14.54
C LEU A 52 0.44 14.79 -15.12
N LYS A 53 0.67 15.93 -14.44
CA LYS A 53 1.80 16.83 -14.74
C LYS A 53 3.14 16.10 -14.68
N ASN A 54 3.34 15.32 -13.62
CA ASN A 54 4.56 14.52 -13.47
C ASN A 54 4.67 13.48 -14.61
N VAL A 55 3.56 12.82 -14.98
CA VAL A 55 3.51 11.91 -16.14
C VAL A 55 3.92 12.64 -17.43
N GLN A 56 3.37 13.83 -17.72
CA GLN A 56 3.77 14.61 -18.89
C GLN A 56 5.25 14.97 -18.88
N SER A 57 5.83 15.25 -17.71
CA SER A 57 7.25 15.60 -17.59
C SER A 57 8.17 14.41 -17.84
N LEU A 58 7.77 13.20 -17.43
CA LEU A 58 8.58 12.00 -17.51
C LEU A 58 8.38 11.21 -18.80
N SER A 59 7.16 11.21 -19.35
CA SER A 59 6.82 10.45 -20.55
C SER A 59 7.26 11.20 -21.80
N GLU A 60 7.84 10.48 -22.76
CA GLU A 60 8.14 11.02 -24.08
C GLU A 60 6.91 11.03 -24.99
N ILE A 61 5.89 10.22 -24.69
CA ILE A 61 4.76 9.95 -25.58
C ILE A 61 3.42 10.51 -25.09
N LYS A 62 3.20 10.64 -23.78
CA LYS A 62 1.90 11.09 -23.23
C LYS A 62 1.85 12.60 -23.02
N PHE A 63 0.69 13.18 -23.32
CA PHE A 63 0.39 14.60 -23.16
C PHE A 63 1.32 15.55 -23.95
N LYS A 64 1.84 15.10 -25.10
CA LYS A 64 2.68 15.93 -26.00
C LYS A 64 1.91 16.56 -27.16
N GLY A 65 0.80 15.96 -27.55
CA GLY A 65 -0.07 16.43 -28.62
C GLY A 65 -1.30 17.17 -28.11
N THR A 66 -2.36 17.14 -28.91
CA THR A 66 -3.64 17.77 -28.60
C THR A 66 -4.79 16.77 -28.47
N ASP A 67 -4.49 15.47 -28.43
CA ASP A 67 -5.48 14.42 -28.27
C ASP A 67 -6.16 14.49 -26.89
N SER A 68 -7.40 14.06 -26.82
CA SER A 68 -8.10 13.91 -25.55
C SER A 68 -8.00 12.47 -25.03
N TYR A 69 -8.06 12.31 -23.72
CA TYR A 69 -7.88 11.02 -23.04
C TYR A 69 -9.08 10.71 -22.16
N ASN A 70 -9.68 9.54 -22.33
CA ASN A 70 -10.63 8.99 -21.37
C ASN A 70 -9.90 8.01 -20.46
N LEU A 71 -9.79 8.31 -19.18
CA LEU A 71 -9.07 7.48 -18.21
C LEU A 71 -10.04 6.98 -17.13
N LYS A 72 -10.04 5.67 -16.89
CA LYS A 72 -10.92 5.05 -15.89
C LYS A 72 -10.17 4.11 -14.94
N THR A 73 -10.45 4.25 -13.64
CA THR A 73 -9.97 3.35 -12.58
C THR A 73 -11.14 2.78 -11.79
N ASN A 74 -10.96 1.59 -11.22
CA ASN A 74 -11.93 0.98 -10.34
C ASN A 74 -11.20 0.28 -9.20
N LEU A 75 -11.33 0.82 -7.98
CA LEU A 75 -10.77 0.22 -6.78
C LEU A 75 -11.64 -0.97 -6.37
N GLN A 76 -11.06 -2.16 -6.28
CA GLN A 76 -11.81 -3.39 -6.05
C GLN A 76 -12.05 -3.70 -4.57
N PHE A 77 -11.45 -2.93 -3.67
CA PHE A 77 -11.55 -3.07 -2.22
C PHE A 77 -11.99 -1.73 -1.56
N PRO A 78 -12.44 -1.77 -0.29
CA PRO A 78 -12.78 -0.55 0.46
C PRO A 78 -11.62 0.45 0.54
N ALA A 79 -11.90 1.72 0.30
CA ALA A 79 -10.87 2.75 0.17
C ALA A 79 -10.11 3.08 1.47
N ASP A 80 -10.60 2.59 2.61
CA ASP A 80 -10.04 2.75 3.95
C ASP A 80 -9.12 1.60 4.38
N TYR A 81 -8.98 0.54 3.58
CA TYR A 81 -8.20 -0.66 3.96
C TYR A 81 -6.68 -0.52 3.85
N GLY A 82 -6.15 0.61 3.40
CA GLY A 82 -4.69 0.81 3.35
C GLY A 82 -3.91 -0.12 2.40
N LEU A 83 -4.58 -0.89 1.51
CA LEU A 83 -3.98 -1.90 0.63
C LEU A 83 -3.25 -1.33 -0.61
N GLY A 84 -2.63 -0.14 -0.51
CA GLY A 84 -1.74 0.38 -1.56
C GLY A 84 -2.44 0.89 -2.83
N SER A 85 -3.63 1.48 -2.73
CA SER A 85 -4.36 2.04 -3.88
C SER A 85 -3.56 3.11 -4.64
N SER A 86 -2.84 3.98 -3.93
CA SER A 86 -2.03 5.05 -4.52
C SER A 86 -0.84 4.51 -5.31
N SER A 87 -0.13 3.51 -4.79
CA SER A 87 1.01 2.88 -5.46
C SER A 87 0.56 2.07 -6.68
N THR A 88 -0.60 1.42 -6.60
CA THR A 88 -1.25 0.78 -7.75
C THR A 88 -1.58 1.78 -8.85
N LEU A 89 -2.09 2.97 -8.50
CA LEU A 89 -2.33 4.05 -9.45
C LEU A 89 -1.04 4.52 -10.12
N MET A 90 0.05 4.74 -9.36
CA MET A 90 1.35 5.12 -9.94
C MET A 90 1.86 4.05 -10.89
N ASN A 91 1.78 2.76 -10.52
CA ASN A 91 2.20 1.67 -11.39
C ASN A 91 1.40 1.64 -12.71
N ASN A 92 0.07 1.76 -12.64
CA ASN A 92 -0.79 1.75 -13.83
C ASN A 92 -0.54 2.96 -14.75
N LEU A 93 -0.39 4.16 -14.18
CA LEU A 93 -0.07 5.35 -14.95
C LEU A 93 1.30 5.22 -15.60
N ALA A 94 2.29 4.70 -14.88
CA ALA A 94 3.63 4.53 -15.37
C ALA A 94 3.69 3.53 -16.54
N GLU A 95 3.00 2.39 -16.41
CA GLU A 95 2.85 1.39 -17.48
C GLU A 95 2.15 1.99 -18.71
N TRP A 96 1.06 2.72 -18.51
CA TRP A 96 0.33 3.38 -19.59
C TRP A 96 1.16 4.43 -20.32
N SER A 97 2.03 5.15 -19.61
CA SER A 97 2.82 6.26 -20.17
C SER A 97 4.27 5.92 -20.52
N ASP A 98 4.65 4.64 -20.44
CA ASP A 98 6.02 4.15 -20.69
C ASP A 98 7.09 4.91 -19.88
N ILE A 99 6.91 4.97 -18.56
CA ILE A 99 7.86 5.58 -17.61
C ILE A 99 8.20 4.63 -16.47
N ASP A 100 9.30 4.92 -15.78
CA ASP A 100 9.65 4.19 -14.56
C ASP A 100 8.66 4.50 -13.41
N PRO A 101 7.92 3.49 -12.90
CA PRO A 101 6.97 3.68 -11.80
C PRO A 101 7.64 4.12 -10.49
N PHE A 102 8.91 3.74 -10.25
CA PHE A 102 9.62 4.15 -9.05
C PHE A 102 9.93 5.65 -9.07
N ASN A 103 10.31 6.18 -10.24
CA ASN A 103 10.54 7.59 -10.44
C ASN A 103 9.24 8.40 -10.27
N LEU A 104 8.16 8.00 -10.97
CA LEU A 104 6.85 8.65 -10.85
C LEU A 104 6.37 8.69 -9.38
N ASN A 105 6.47 7.55 -8.69
CA ASN A 105 6.06 7.46 -7.29
C ASN A 105 6.90 8.38 -6.40
N THR A 106 8.22 8.43 -6.60
CA THR A 106 9.13 9.26 -5.79
C THR A 106 8.75 10.74 -5.85
N ILE A 107 8.47 11.27 -7.05
CA ILE A 107 8.12 12.68 -7.23
C ILE A 107 6.66 13.02 -6.92
N SER A 108 5.78 12.01 -6.85
CA SER A 108 4.34 12.21 -6.63
C SER A 108 3.92 11.96 -5.17
N LEU A 109 4.37 10.84 -4.59
CA LEU A 109 3.97 10.34 -3.27
C LEU A 109 5.13 10.17 -2.30
N GLY A 110 6.33 9.83 -2.81
CA GLY A 110 7.49 9.45 -1.99
C GLY A 110 7.40 8.01 -1.48
N GLY A 111 7.87 7.77 -0.26
CA GLY A 111 7.92 6.42 0.33
C GLY A 111 9.18 5.63 -0.03
N SER A 112 9.20 4.35 0.33
CA SER A 112 10.36 3.47 0.13
C SER A 112 10.48 2.91 -1.28
N GLY A 113 9.37 2.85 -2.02
CA GLY A 113 9.22 2.12 -3.28
C GLY A 113 8.71 0.69 -3.12
N TYR A 114 8.54 0.18 -1.90
CA TYR A 114 8.10 -1.20 -1.66
C TYR A 114 6.75 -1.52 -2.32
N ASP A 115 5.74 -0.68 -2.10
CA ASP A 115 4.40 -0.90 -2.65
C ASP A 115 4.39 -0.86 -4.19
N ILE A 116 5.32 -0.11 -4.80
CA ILE A 116 5.51 -0.11 -6.26
C ILE A 116 6.10 -1.45 -6.72
N ALA A 117 7.07 -1.99 -5.99
CA ALA A 117 7.62 -3.31 -6.29
C ALA A 117 6.53 -4.39 -6.21
N VAL A 118 5.68 -4.36 -5.18
CA VAL A 118 4.54 -5.28 -5.04
C VAL A 118 3.54 -5.11 -6.20
N ALA A 119 3.12 -3.88 -6.49
CA ALA A 119 2.16 -3.59 -7.56
C ALA A 119 2.69 -4.01 -8.94
N LYS A 120 3.99 -3.81 -9.19
CA LYS A 120 4.66 -4.19 -10.44
C LYS A 120 4.84 -5.71 -10.54
N ALA A 121 5.23 -6.37 -9.45
CA ALA A 121 5.50 -7.80 -9.43
C ALA A 121 4.23 -8.65 -9.49
N LYS A 122 3.12 -8.15 -8.92
CA LYS A 122 1.87 -8.89 -8.72
C LYS A 122 2.10 -10.22 -7.99
N SER A 123 3.02 -10.21 -7.02
CA SER A 123 3.41 -11.35 -6.19
C SER A 123 4.03 -10.85 -4.89
N ALA A 124 4.27 -11.76 -3.94
CA ALA A 124 5.17 -11.49 -2.83
C ALA A 124 6.58 -11.15 -3.36
N VAL A 125 7.27 -10.25 -2.67
CA VAL A 125 8.62 -9.80 -3.04
C VAL A 125 9.52 -9.66 -1.83
N LEU A 126 10.80 -10.00 -1.99
CA LEU A 126 11.86 -9.51 -1.13
C LEU A 126 12.37 -8.18 -1.72
N PHE A 127 12.49 -7.15 -0.89
CA PHE A 127 12.74 -5.78 -1.35
C PHE A 127 13.85 -5.09 -0.58
N GLN A 128 14.66 -4.34 -1.31
CA GLN A 128 15.74 -3.49 -0.81
C GLN A 128 15.76 -2.17 -1.60
N ASN A 129 15.90 -1.03 -0.92
CA ASN A 129 15.96 0.29 -1.58
C ASN A 129 17.31 1.01 -1.45
N LYS A 130 18.30 0.37 -0.84
CA LYS A 130 19.66 0.90 -0.63
C LYS A 130 20.69 -0.19 -0.89
N PRO A 131 21.79 0.06 -1.61
CA PRO A 131 22.19 1.35 -2.19
C PRO A 131 21.32 1.78 -3.37
N GLN A 132 20.66 0.83 -4.03
CA GLN A 132 19.71 1.03 -5.12
C GLN A 132 18.47 0.17 -4.91
N ILE A 133 17.40 0.46 -5.64
CA ILE A 133 16.19 -0.36 -5.61
C ILE A 133 16.48 -1.72 -6.25
N HIS A 134 16.20 -2.78 -5.51
CA HIS A 134 16.28 -4.16 -5.95
C HIS A 134 15.14 -4.94 -5.31
N PHE A 135 14.50 -5.81 -6.09
CA PHE A 135 13.50 -6.72 -5.59
C PHE A 135 13.48 -8.01 -6.41
N GLU A 136 13.11 -9.09 -5.75
CA GLU A 136 12.92 -10.40 -6.36
C GLU A 136 11.54 -10.93 -5.99
N LYS A 137 10.91 -11.65 -6.94
CA LYS A 137 9.67 -12.36 -6.66
C LYS A 137 9.99 -13.57 -5.79
N ILE A 138 9.17 -13.79 -4.79
CA ILE A 138 9.26 -14.97 -3.93
C ILE A 138 7.91 -15.69 -3.96
N ASP A 139 7.97 -17.01 -3.83
CA ASP A 139 6.79 -17.83 -3.56
C ASP A 139 6.70 -18.02 -2.05
N PHE A 140 6.01 -17.10 -1.38
CA PHE A 140 5.78 -17.17 0.06
C PHE A 140 4.47 -17.87 0.34
N SER A 141 4.54 -19.19 0.54
CA SER A 141 3.40 -20.04 0.85
C SER A 141 3.76 -21.02 1.98
N PRO A 142 3.97 -20.54 3.22
CA PRO A 142 4.31 -21.42 4.33
C PRO A 142 3.19 -22.42 4.62
N GLU A 143 3.53 -23.59 5.17
CA GLU A 143 2.55 -24.67 5.43
C GLU A 143 1.41 -24.22 6.36
N PHE A 144 1.70 -23.31 7.29
CA PHE A 144 0.73 -22.77 8.24
C PHE A 144 -0.08 -21.57 7.73
N LYS A 145 0.01 -21.19 6.44
CA LYS A 145 -0.62 -19.95 5.92
C LYS A 145 -2.13 -19.86 6.23
N ASN A 146 -2.83 -21.00 6.20
CA ASN A 146 -4.26 -21.07 6.48
C ASN A 146 -4.62 -20.86 7.97
N GLU A 147 -3.62 -20.88 8.85
CA GLU A 147 -3.77 -20.53 10.27
C GLU A 147 -3.61 -19.03 10.52
N LEU A 148 -3.23 -18.24 9.50
CA LEU A 148 -3.10 -16.80 9.62
C LEU A 148 -4.43 -16.09 9.36
N ILE A 149 -4.65 -15.04 10.13
CA ILE A 149 -5.81 -14.15 10.02
C ILE A 149 -5.36 -12.69 10.01
N PHE A 150 -6.12 -11.86 9.31
CA PHE A 150 -5.90 -10.44 9.15
C PHE A 150 -7.09 -9.67 9.69
N ILE A 151 -6.86 -8.84 10.69
CA ILE A 151 -7.91 -8.10 11.39
C ILE A 151 -7.79 -6.62 11.01
N HIS A 152 -8.87 -6.03 10.50
CA HIS A 152 -8.91 -4.59 10.26
C HIS A 152 -9.28 -3.86 11.55
N LEU A 153 -8.47 -2.90 11.96
CA LEU A 153 -8.63 -2.14 13.20
C LEU A 153 -9.68 -1.03 13.12
N ASN A 154 -10.32 -0.83 11.97
CA ASN A 154 -11.30 0.25 11.74
C ASN A 154 -10.75 1.66 12.05
N GLN A 155 -9.42 1.78 12.08
CA GLN A 155 -8.69 3.00 12.37
C GLN A 155 -7.76 3.26 11.21
N LYS A 156 -8.13 4.23 10.38
CA LYS A 156 -7.27 4.66 9.27
C LYS A 156 -6.03 5.33 9.84
N GLN A 157 -4.86 4.79 9.53
CA GLN A 157 -3.61 5.40 9.96
C GLN A 157 -3.22 6.57 9.06
N ASP A 158 -2.76 7.68 9.64
CA ASP A 158 -2.10 8.73 8.87
C ASP A 158 -0.66 8.32 8.54
N SER A 159 -0.49 7.71 7.38
CA SER A 159 0.83 7.24 6.92
C SER A 159 1.87 8.36 6.86
N ARG A 160 1.48 9.64 6.67
CA ARG A 160 2.44 10.75 6.62
C ARG A 160 3.05 11.00 8.00
N ALA A 161 2.22 11.06 9.04
CA ALA A 161 2.69 11.24 10.41
C ALA A 161 3.60 10.08 10.85
N ALA A 162 3.23 8.84 10.51
CA ALA A 162 4.05 7.66 10.78
C ALA A 162 5.42 7.70 10.05
N ILE A 163 5.43 8.12 8.78
CA ILE A 163 6.66 8.27 7.99
C ILE A 163 7.56 9.37 8.59
N ASP A 164 6.99 10.50 9.00
CA ASP A 164 7.75 11.62 9.57
C ASP A 164 8.36 11.23 10.92
N LEU A 165 7.61 10.54 11.78
CA LEU A 165 8.14 9.94 13.00
C LEU A 165 9.29 8.97 12.70
N TYR A 166 9.08 8.02 11.78
CA TYR A 166 10.13 7.08 11.37
C TYR A 166 11.39 7.79 10.86
N ARG A 167 11.23 8.86 10.06
CA ARG A 167 12.34 9.66 9.52
C ARG A 167 13.11 10.41 10.60
N SER A 168 12.44 10.87 11.65
CA SER A 168 13.07 11.57 12.78
C SER A 168 14.00 10.67 13.62
N LYS A 169 13.81 9.35 13.57
CA LYS A 169 14.61 8.39 14.36
C LYS A 169 15.96 8.10 13.68
N ILE A 170 17.02 8.08 14.48
CA ILE A 170 18.38 7.72 14.04
C ILE A 170 18.44 6.20 13.82
N LYS A 171 18.88 5.80 12.63
CA LYS A 171 18.99 4.39 12.22
C LYS A 171 20.46 4.00 12.27
N SER A 172 20.77 2.88 12.93
CA SER A 172 22.09 2.27 12.88
C SER A 172 22.11 1.15 11.83
N GLN A 173 23.28 0.89 11.24
CA GLN A 173 23.44 -0.25 10.34
C GLN A 173 23.11 -1.57 11.06
N ASN A 174 23.52 -1.70 12.32
CA ASN A 174 23.20 -2.88 13.14
C ASN A 174 21.69 -3.13 13.24
N LEU A 175 20.88 -2.08 13.41
CA LEU A 175 19.41 -2.23 13.45
C LEU A 175 18.86 -2.69 12.10
N VAL A 176 19.38 -2.14 11.00
CA VAL A 176 19.00 -2.56 9.63
C VAL A 176 19.38 -4.02 9.39
N ASP A 177 20.57 -4.45 9.83
CA ASP A 177 21.04 -5.82 9.70
C ASP A 177 20.21 -6.79 10.55
N GLU A 178 19.79 -6.37 11.75
CA GLU A 178 18.88 -7.14 12.60
C GLU A 178 17.54 -7.39 11.91
N PHE A 179 16.89 -6.35 11.37
CA PHE A 179 15.63 -6.52 10.60
C PHE A 179 15.81 -7.32 9.32
N SER A 180 16.96 -7.20 8.66
CA SER A 180 17.30 -7.99 7.48
C SER A 180 17.41 -9.48 7.82
N ASN A 181 18.03 -9.81 8.96
CA ASN A 181 18.11 -11.18 9.45
C ASN A 181 16.75 -11.72 9.91
N LEU A 182 15.95 -10.92 10.61
CA LEU A 182 14.57 -11.29 10.94
C LEU A 182 13.75 -11.62 9.69
N THR A 183 13.83 -10.79 8.65
CA THR A 183 13.13 -11.01 7.37
C THR A 183 13.53 -12.34 6.74
N LYS A 184 14.83 -12.68 6.72
CA LYS A 184 15.32 -13.97 6.20
C LYS A 184 14.83 -15.16 7.03
N ASN A 185 14.85 -15.05 8.36
CA ASN A 185 14.36 -16.11 9.23
C ASN A 185 12.86 -16.34 9.06
N ILE A 186 12.08 -15.26 8.89
CA ILE A 186 10.64 -15.31 8.62
C ILE A 186 10.36 -16.00 7.29
N LEU A 187 11.12 -15.67 6.26
CA LEU A 187 10.97 -16.25 4.92
C LEU A 187 11.24 -17.78 4.90
N LEU A 188 12.15 -18.25 5.75
CA LEU A 188 12.55 -19.66 5.85
C LEU A 188 11.79 -20.44 6.93
N CYS A 189 10.79 -19.82 7.57
CA CYS A 189 10.07 -20.44 8.68
C CYS A 189 8.85 -21.22 8.19
N ASP A 190 8.80 -22.51 8.51
CA ASP A 190 7.70 -23.42 8.13
C ASP A 190 6.86 -23.89 9.32
N GLU A 191 7.16 -23.43 10.55
CA GLU A 191 6.40 -23.77 11.76
C GLU A 191 5.70 -22.54 12.35
N LEU A 192 4.39 -22.67 12.62
CA LEU A 192 3.55 -21.56 13.08
C LEU A 192 4.04 -20.94 14.40
N ASP A 193 4.51 -21.76 15.34
CA ASP A 193 4.95 -21.28 16.64
C ASP A 193 6.25 -20.46 16.52
N ASN A 194 7.23 -20.96 15.76
CA ASN A 194 8.46 -20.22 15.46
C ASN A 194 8.16 -18.93 14.69
N PHE A 195 7.25 -18.96 13.71
CA PHE A 195 6.80 -17.77 13.00
C PHE A 195 6.15 -16.77 13.95
N SER A 196 5.30 -17.23 14.86
CA SER A 196 4.64 -16.41 15.88
C SER A 196 5.65 -15.68 16.77
N GLU A 197 6.69 -16.38 17.21
CA GLU A 197 7.80 -15.78 17.97
C GLU A 197 8.54 -14.71 17.16
N LEU A 198 8.88 -15.01 15.90
CA LEU A 198 9.53 -14.04 15.00
C LEU A 198 8.66 -12.79 14.77
N MET A 199 7.33 -12.96 14.64
CA MET A 199 6.40 -11.84 14.52
C MET A 199 6.38 -10.97 15.78
N MET A 200 6.38 -11.58 16.97
CA MET A 200 6.43 -10.86 18.24
C MET A 200 7.76 -10.12 18.43
N ILE A 201 8.88 -10.75 18.09
CA ILE A 201 10.21 -10.11 18.14
C ILE A 201 10.23 -8.92 17.18
N HIS A 202 9.81 -9.12 15.93
CA HIS A 202 9.73 -8.04 14.95
C HIS A 202 8.85 -6.90 15.45
N GLU A 203 7.67 -7.21 16.01
CA GLU A 203 6.75 -6.20 16.52
C GLU A 203 7.42 -5.40 17.66
N GLN A 204 7.97 -6.09 18.66
CA GLN A 204 8.59 -5.43 19.80
C GLN A 204 9.77 -4.54 19.38
N ARG A 205 10.62 -4.99 18.46
CA ARG A 205 11.76 -4.20 17.96
C ARG A 205 11.34 -2.92 17.26
N ILE A 206 10.28 -2.96 16.46
CA ILE A 206 9.75 -1.74 15.82
C ILE A 206 9.16 -0.81 16.89
N SER A 207 8.37 -1.36 17.82
CA SER A 207 7.82 -0.61 18.97
C SER A 207 8.92 0.14 19.74
N ASP A 208 10.01 -0.54 20.08
CA ASP A 208 11.15 0.05 20.79
C ASP A 208 11.81 1.16 19.96
N PHE A 209 11.99 0.93 18.66
CA PHE A 209 12.62 1.89 17.75
C PHE A 209 11.79 3.18 17.59
N ILE A 210 10.48 3.04 17.33
CA ILE A 210 9.60 4.20 17.10
C ILE A 210 9.12 4.83 18.42
N GLY A 211 9.15 4.08 19.52
CA GLY A 211 8.68 4.52 20.84
C GLY A 211 7.16 4.52 20.96
N ILE A 212 6.48 3.59 20.29
CA ILE A 212 5.01 3.44 20.33
C ILE A 212 4.71 2.02 20.83
N PRO A 213 3.81 1.83 21.81
CA PRO A 213 3.45 0.50 22.28
C PRO A 213 2.94 -0.43 21.17
N THR A 214 3.11 -1.74 21.37
CA THR A 214 2.64 -2.74 20.41
C THR A 214 1.12 -2.75 20.33
N VAL A 215 0.57 -3.09 19.17
CA VAL A 215 -0.88 -3.18 18.99
C VAL A 215 -1.52 -4.20 19.95
N LYS A 216 -0.78 -5.27 20.27
CA LYS A 216 -1.19 -6.26 21.27
C LYS A 216 -1.36 -5.62 22.64
N SER A 217 -0.38 -4.84 23.11
CA SER A 217 -0.46 -4.16 24.42
C SER A 217 -1.59 -3.12 24.52
N ILE A 218 -2.03 -2.54 23.40
CA ILE A 218 -3.06 -1.50 23.39
C ILE A 218 -4.47 -2.10 23.30
N PHE A 219 -4.66 -3.10 22.43
CA PHE A 219 -6.00 -3.60 22.09
C PHE A 219 -6.25 -5.07 22.48
N PHE A 220 -5.19 -5.87 22.66
CA PHE A 220 -5.28 -7.32 22.70
C PHE A 220 -4.37 -7.95 23.78
N GLU A 221 -4.28 -7.32 24.95
CA GLU A 221 -3.32 -7.67 26.00
C GLU A 221 -3.42 -9.14 26.41
N ASP A 222 -4.64 -9.68 26.45
CA ASP A 222 -5.00 -11.06 26.80
C ASP A 222 -5.09 -12.01 25.60
N CYS A 223 -4.69 -11.59 24.39
CA CYS A 223 -4.74 -12.47 23.22
C CYS A 223 -3.74 -13.62 23.36
N ALA A 224 -4.25 -14.85 23.18
CA ALA A 224 -3.45 -16.07 23.30
C ALA A 224 -2.38 -16.22 22.21
N LYS A 225 -2.51 -15.50 21.09
CA LYS A 225 -1.61 -15.55 19.95
C LYS A 225 -0.86 -14.24 19.75
N PHE A 226 0.10 -14.22 18.84
CA PHE A 226 0.79 -12.98 18.45
C PHE A 226 -0.20 -12.02 17.80
N VAL A 227 0.04 -10.71 17.91
CA VAL A 227 -0.66 -9.72 17.09
C VAL A 227 0.39 -8.75 16.56
N LYS A 228 0.52 -8.69 15.24
CA LYS A 228 1.54 -7.92 14.53
C LYS A 228 0.90 -6.85 13.65
N SER A 229 1.43 -5.63 13.69
CA SER A 229 1.02 -4.54 12.80
C SER A 229 1.50 -4.77 11.36
N LEU A 230 0.64 -4.46 10.38
CA LEU A 230 0.95 -4.46 8.95
C LEU A 230 0.94 -3.03 8.39
N GLY A 231 2.01 -2.63 7.69
CA GLY A 231 2.12 -1.28 7.11
C GLY A 231 2.64 -0.23 8.09
N ALA A 232 2.04 0.96 8.08
CA ALA A 232 2.58 2.17 8.72
C ALA A 232 2.48 2.22 10.26
N TRP A 233 2.13 1.11 10.91
CA TRP A 233 1.98 0.95 12.37
C TRP A 233 0.90 1.81 13.01
N GLY A 234 0.05 1.22 13.88
CA GLY A 234 -0.95 1.97 14.65
C GLY A 234 -2.33 2.12 14.00
N GLY A 235 -2.63 1.35 12.95
CA GLY A 235 -3.96 1.30 12.33
C GLY A 235 -4.03 0.27 11.21
N ASP A 236 -5.06 0.39 10.37
CA ASP A 236 -5.36 -0.45 9.21
C ASP A 236 -5.45 -1.94 9.56
N PHE A 237 -4.41 -2.75 9.28
CA PHE A 237 -4.45 -4.20 9.48
C PHE A 237 -3.43 -4.70 10.50
N VAL A 238 -3.84 -5.73 11.24
CA VAL A 238 -2.94 -6.59 12.00
C VAL A 238 -3.04 -8.03 11.54
N MET A 239 -1.97 -8.79 11.76
CA MET A 239 -1.91 -10.22 11.53
C MET A 239 -1.85 -10.97 12.86
N SER A 240 -2.56 -12.10 12.95
CA SER A 240 -2.53 -13.02 14.08
C SER A 240 -2.66 -14.47 13.60
N ALA A 241 -2.55 -15.42 14.51
CA ALA A 241 -2.89 -16.82 14.25
C ALA A 241 -4.31 -17.12 14.75
N LYS A 242 -4.97 -18.10 14.12
CA LYS A 242 -6.22 -18.67 14.61
C LYS A 242 -6.01 -19.30 16.00
N PHE A 243 -7.05 -19.24 16.82
CA PHE A 243 -7.19 -19.93 18.09
C PHE A 243 -8.67 -20.14 18.39
N ASP A 244 -9.02 -21.05 19.29
CA ASP A 244 -10.41 -21.33 19.61
C ASP A 244 -11.14 -20.06 20.09
N GLY A 245 -12.23 -19.71 19.41
CA GLY A 245 -13.01 -18.50 19.71
C GLY A 245 -12.43 -17.20 19.18
N TYR A 246 -11.44 -17.21 18.26
CA TYR A 246 -10.80 -15.99 17.75
C TYR A 246 -11.81 -14.95 17.20
N LYS A 247 -12.83 -15.39 16.46
CA LYS A 247 -13.86 -14.48 15.91
C LYS A 247 -14.57 -13.73 17.03
N ASP A 248 -15.10 -14.45 18.01
CA ASP A 248 -15.79 -13.86 19.16
C ASP A 248 -14.87 -12.95 19.97
N TYR A 249 -13.59 -13.32 20.12
CA TYR A 249 -12.58 -12.50 20.81
C TYR A 249 -12.37 -11.13 20.13
N PHE A 250 -12.16 -11.10 18.81
CA PHE A 250 -11.94 -9.85 18.07
C PHE A 250 -13.24 -9.04 17.91
N TRP A 251 -14.36 -9.72 17.67
CA TRP A 251 -15.68 -9.09 17.58
C TRP A 251 -16.09 -8.43 18.89
N GLY A 252 -15.86 -9.10 20.02
CA GLY A 252 -16.10 -8.55 21.36
C GLY A 252 -15.29 -7.27 21.66
N ARG A 253 -14.23 -7.01 20.89
CA ARG A 253 -13.41 -5.79 20.96
C ARG A 253 -13.74 -4.75 19.89
N GLY A 254 -14.79 -4.98 19.10
CA GLY A 254 -15.25 -4.05 18.06
C GLY A 254 -14.53 -4.19 16.71
N PHE A 255 -13.69 -5.23 16.53
CA PHE A 255 -12.98 -5.50 15.28
C PHE A 255 -13.66 -6.63 14.52
N THR A 256 -14.71 -6.29 13.76
CA THR A 256 -15.59 -7.28 13.12
C THR A 256 -15.09 -7.79 11.77
N THR A 257 -14.20 -7.05 11.14
CA THR A 257 -13.63 -7.36 9.83
C THR A 257 -12.39 -8.23 10.02
N ILE A 258 -12.55 -9.53 9.78
CA ILE A 258 -11.49 -10.54 9.88
C ILE A 258 -11.42 -11.28 8.55
N PHE A 259 -10.25 -11.31 7.95
CA PHE A 259 -9.95 -12.05 6.73
C PHE A 259 -9.04 -13.23 7.04
N GLU A 260 -9.23 -14.31 6.30
CA GLU A 260 -8.31 -15.43 6.24
C GLU A 260 -7.36 -15.24 5.05
N TRP A 261 -6.35 -16.09 4.94
CA TRP A 261 -5.38 -16.05 3.84
C TRP A 261 -6.03 -15.95 2.45
N ASN A 262 -7.03 -16.80 2.19
CA ASN A 262 -7.69 -16.89 0.88
C ASN A 262 -8.64 -15.73 0.59
N ASP A 263 -8.94 -14.87 1.56
CA ASP A 263 -9.78 -13.71 1.31
C ASP A 263 -8.96 -12.53 0.73
N LEU A 264 -7.64 -12.53 0.94
CA LEU A 264 -6.75 -11.42 0.58
C LEU A 264 -5.64 -11.78 -0.40
N ILE A 265 -5.14 -13.02 -0.36
CA ILE A 265 -3.93 -13.41 -1.07
C ILE A 265 -4.23 -14.36 -2.24
N ASP A 266 -5.06 -15.38 -2.03
CA ASP A 266 -5.46 -16.34 -3.06
C ASP A 266 -6.63 -15.80 -3.92
#